data_AF-A0A441UE68-F1
#
_entry.id   AF-A0A441UE68-F1
#
_cell.length_a   1.000
_cell.length_b   1.000
_cell.length_c   1.000
_cell.angle_alpha   90.00
_cell.angle_beta   90.00
_cell.angle_gamma   90.00
#
_symmetry.space_group_name_H-M   'P 1'
#
loop_
_entity.id
_entity.type
_entity.pdbx_description
1 polymer ?
#
loop_
_entity_poly.entity_id
_entity_poly.type
_entity_poly.pdbx_seq_one_letter_code
_entity_poly.pdbx_strand_id
1 'polypeptide(L)'
;MYNITIECLDVAPSLGPQAAIDIEQEFRVHRTWHEEPSCTFTSGKLLLIARNDFDADGKALLDEFWDCLAAYLGEHGAMHILSVEQV
;
A
#
# COMPACT_ATOMS: atom_id res chain seq x y z
N MET A 1 8.88 15.64 5.38
CA MET A 1 8.06 14.42 5.44
C MET A 1 7.97 13.89 4.01
N TYR A 2 7.58 12.63 3.80
CA TYR A 2 7.48 12.00 2.49
C TYR A 2 6.04 11.57 2.26
N ASN A 3 5.49 11.87 1.09
CA ASN A 3 4.22 11.32 0.60
C ASN A 3 4.56 10.27 -0.46
N ILE A 4 4.22 9.02 -0.18
CA ILE A 4 4.67 7.86 -0.96
C ILE A 4 3.46 7.18 -1.57
N THR A 5 3.57 6.82 -2.84
CA THR A 5 2.53 6.07 -3.58
C THR A 5 3.10 4.76 -4.09
N ILE A 6 2.43 3.66 -3.80
CA ILE A 6 2.82 2.31 -4.22
C ILE A 6 1.65 1.66 -4.95
N GLU A 7 1.94 1.02 -6.09
CA GLU A 7 0.97 0.16 -6.78
C GLU A 7 1.32 -1.31 -6.65
N CYS A 8 0.29 -2.15 -6.64
CA CYS A 8 0.38 -3.59 -6.92
C CYS A 8 -0.52 -3.90 -8.12
N LEU A 9 0.02 -4.60 -9.10
CA LEU A 9 -0.67 -5.00 -10.33
C LEU A 9 -1.26 -6.41 -10.23
N ASP A 10 -2.07 -6.76 -11.23
CA ASP A 10 -2.64 -8.09 -11.44
C ASP A 10 -3.42 -8.66 -10.25
N VAL A 11 -4.06 -7.79 -9.47
CA VAL A 11 -4.88 -8.17 -8.31
C VAL A 11 -6.23 -8.71 -8.81
N ALA A 12 -6.59 -9.91 -8.34
CA ALA A 12 -7.84 -10.55 -8.70
C ALA A 12 -9.06 -9.66 -8.37
N PRO A 13 -9.98 -9.40 -9.32
CA PRO A 13 -11.14 -8.53 -9.09
C PRO A 13 -12.07 -8.97 -7.96
N SER A 14 -12.08 -10.27 -7.64
CA SER A 14 -12.88 -10.82 -6.54
C SER A 14 -12.29 -10.54 -5.16
N LEU A 15 -10.99 -10.24 -5.07
CA LEU A 15 -10.27 -10.03 -3.80
C LEU A 15 -9.94 -8.56 -3.57
N GLY A 16 -9.60 -7.84 -4.64
CA GLY A 16 -9.11 -6.47 -4.59
C GLY A 16 -9.94 -5.49 -3.75
N PRO A 17 -11.28 -5.39 -3.92
CA PRO A 17 -12.09 -4.46 -3.15
C PRO A 17 -12.01 -4.68 -1.64
N GLN A 18 -12.06 -5.94 -1.19
CA GLN A 18 -12.00 -6.25 0.24
C GLN A 18 -10.57 -6.06 0.78
N ALA A 19 -9.56 -6.50 0.02
CA ALA A 19 -8.16 -6.32 0.40
C ALA A 19 -7.81 -4.83 0.56
N ALA A 20 -8.30 -3.94 -0.31
CA ALA A 20 -8.08 -2.49 -0.14
C ALA A 20 -8.58 -1.98 1.22
N ILE A 21 -9.77 -2.40 1.64
CA ILE A 21 -10.37 -2.01 2.93
C ILE A 21 -9.54 -2.56 4.09
N ASP A 22 -9.20 -3.85 4.03
CA ASP A 22 -8.47 -4.53 5.11
C ASP A 22 -7.06 -3.95 5.27
N ILE A 23 -6.38 -3.67 4.16
CA ILE A 23 -5.04 -3.05 4.15
C ILE A 23 -5.10 -1.63 4.71
N GLU A 24 -6.05 -0.80 4.25
CA GLU A 24 -6.17 0.56 4.79
C GLU A 24 -6.40 0.52 6.32
N GLN A 25 -7.25 -0.39 6.80
CA GLN A 25 -7.52 -0.54 8.22
C GLN A 25 -6.29 -1.03 9.00
N GLU A 26 -5.54 -2.00 8.47
CA GLU A 26 -4.28 -2.47 9.06
C GLU A 26 -3.30 -1.30 9.25
N PHE A 27 -3.11 -0.47 8.22
CA PHE A 27 -2.24 0.70 8.32
C PHE A 27 -2.76 1.73 9.32
N ARG A 28 -4.08 1.98 9.35
CA ARG A 28 -4.68 2.94 10.30
C ARG A 28 -4.52 2.52 11.76
N VAL A 29 -4.62 1.22 12.06
CA VAL A 29 -4.68 0.73 13.45
C VAL A 29 -3.33 0.25 13.96
N HIS A 30 -2.54 -0.40 13.09
CA HIS A 30 -1.37 -1.16 13.52
C HIS A 30 -0.04 -0.57 13.06
N ARG A 31 -0.04 0.28 12.03
CA ARG A 31 1.18 0.88 11.46
C ARG A 31 1.14 2.40 11.52
N THR A 32 0.95 2.91 12.73
CA THR A 32 0.65 4.33 13.00
C THR A 32 1.77 5.31 12.64
N TRP A 33 2.95 4.82 12.25
CA TRP A 33 4.04 5.62 11.70
C TRP A 33 3.85 5.95 10.21
N HIS A 34 2.86 5.35 9.56
CA HIS A 34 2.34 5.75 8.26
C HIS A 34 1.07 6.57 8.43
N GLU A 35 1.20 7.88 8.31
CA GLU A 35 0.12 8.85 8.48
C GLU A 35 -0.80 8.91 7.26
N GLU A 36 -2.08 9.19 7.53
CA GLU A 36 -3.13 9.36 6.52
C GLU A 36 -3.16 8.27 5.42
N PRO A 37 -3.08 6.97 5.78
CA PRO A 37 -3.05 5.92 4.78
C PRO A 37 -4.37 5.89 3.99
N SER A 38 -4.27 5.61 2.70
CA SER A 38 -5.41 5.29 1.85
C SER A 38 -5.05 4.16 0.90
N CYS A 39 -5.87 3.11 0.88
CA CYS A 39 -5.70 2.01 -0.05
C CYS A 39 -6.94 1.87 -0.92
N THR A 40 -6.76 1.85 -2.24
CA THR A 40 -7.87 1.77 -3.19
C THR A 40 -7.63 0.67 -4.20
N PHE A 41 -8.73 0.03 -4.64
CA PHE A 41 -8.70 -0.94 -5.73
C PHE A 41 -9.38 -0.37 -6.97
N THR A 42 -8.73 -0.45 -8.12
CA THR A 42 -9.32 -0.10 -9.42
C THR A 42 -8.69 -0.90 -10.55
N SER A 43 -9.51 -1.53 -11.40
CA SER A 43 -9.08 -2.18 -12.64
C SER A 43 -7.93 -3.18 -12.47
N GLY A 44 -7.99 -4.04 -11.44
CA GLY A 44 -6.97 -5.05 -11.18
C GLY A 44 -5.71 -4.52 -10.49
N LYS A 45 -5.77 -3.30 -9.93
CA LYS A 45 -4.66 -2.68 -9.23
C LYS A 45 -5.05 -2.26 -7.82
N LEU A 46 -4.15 -2.47 -6.88
CA LEU A 46 -4.19 -1.79 -5.58
C LEU A 46 -3.24 -0.61 -5.60
N LEU A 47 -3.66 0.51 -5.02
CA LEU A 47 -2.86 1.72 -4.85
C LEU A 47 -2.87 2.09 -3.37
N LEU A 48 -1.70 2.06 -2.72
CA LEU A 48 -1.50 2.52 -1.35
C LEU A 48 -0.77 3.86 -1.36
N ILE A 49 -1.34 4.84 -0.65
CA ILE A 49 -0.73 6.14 -0.40
C ILE A 49 -0.61 6.30 1.12
N ALA A 50 0.55 6.75 1.59
CA ALA A 50 0.75 7.11 2.99
C ALA A 50 1.86 8.15 3.15
N ARG A 51 1.92 8.79 4.32
CA ARG A 51 2.96 9.74 4.69
C ARG A 51 3.82 9.24 5.83
N ASN A 52 5.11 9.55 5.82
CA ASN A 52 5.99 9.34 6.97
C ASN A 52 7.21 10.26 6.90
N ASP A 53 8.03 10.33 7.95
CA ASP A 53 9.20 11.23 8.02
C ASP A 53 10.54 10.51 7.81
N PHE A 54 10.53 9.21 7.52
CA PHE A 54 11.73 8.37 7.50
C PHE A 54 12.00 7.63 6.17
N ASP A 55 11.00 7.51 5.28
CA ASP A 55 11.07 6.62 4.11
C ASP A 55 11.41 7.37 2.82
N ALA A 56 12.64 7.89 2.78
CA ALA A 56 13.13 8.74 1.69
C ALA A 56 13.21 8.05 0.32
N ASP A 57 13.13 6.72 0.27
CA ASP A 57 13.13 5.94 -0.96
C ASP A 57 11.89 5.04 -1.13
N GLY A 58 10.90 5.16 -0.24
CA GLY A 58 9.62 4.45 -0.29
C GLY A 58 9.70 2.95 0.02
N LYS A 59 10.87 2.43 0.41
CA LYS A 59 11.08 1.00 0.60
C LYS A 59 10.45 0.47 1.88
N ALA A 60 10.35 1.29 2.93
CA ALA A 60 9.72 0.83 4.17
C ALA A 60 8.22 0.63 3.99
N LEU A 61 7.53 1.59 3.33
CA LEU A 61 6.12 1.43 2.98
C LEU A 61 5.92 0.25 2.01
N LEU A 62 6.84 0.03 1.06
CA LEU A 62 6.78 -1.11 0.13
C LEU A 62 6.86 -2.45 0.86
N ASP A 63 7.80 -2.59 1.79
CA ASP A 63 8.01 -3.79 2.60
C ASP A 63 6.75 -4.12 3.42
N GLU A 64 6.21 -3.13 4.12
CA GLU A 64 5.00 -3.33 4.91
C GLU A 64 3.77 -3.61 4.04
N PHE A 65 3.65 -2.96 2.88
CA PHE A 65 2.57 -3.26 1.94
C PHE A 65 2.67 -4.70 1.41
N TRP A 66 3.88 -5.21 1.19
CA TRP A 66 4.09 -6.60 0.80
C TRP A 66 3.57 -7.60 1.83
N ASP A 67 3.84 -7.38 3.12
CA ASP A 67 3.31 -8.21 4.21
C ASP A 67 1.77 -8.30 4.16
N CYS A 68 1.13 -7.16 3.91
CA CYS A 68 -0.32 -7.09 3.74
C CYS A 68 -0.82 -7.88 2.54
N LEU A 69 -0.17 -7.74 1.38
CA LEU A 69 -0.56 -8.47 0.17
C LEU A 69 -0.39 -9.98 0.36
N ALA A 70 0.69 -10.42 1.00
CA ALA A 70 0.91 -11.81 1.36
C ALA A 70 -0.19 -12.36 2.29
N ALA A 71 -0.66 -11.55 3.25
CA ALA A 71 -1.71 -11.94 4.19
C ALA A 71 -3.11 -11.98 3.55
N TYR A 72 -3.47 -10.99 2.75
CA TYR A 72 -4.85 -10.80 2.28
C TYR A 72 -5.12 -11.31 0.86
N LEU A 73 -4.09 -11.38 0.02
CA LEU A 73 -4.21 -11.89 -1.36
C LEU A 73 -3.49 -13.22 -1.57
N GLY A 74 -2.43 -13.49 -0.79
CA GLY A 74 -1.53 -14.61 -1.03
C GLY A 74 -0.65 -14.32 -2.24
N GLU A 75 -1.04 -14.81 -3.42
CA GLU A 75 -0.33 -14.51 -4.67
C GLU A 75 -0.78 -13.15 -5.22
N HIS A 76 0.19 -12.32 -5.58
CA HIS A 76 -0.05 -11.00 -6.16
C HIS A 76 0.99 -10.69 -7.26
N GLY A 77 0.67 -9.73 -8.12
CA GLY A 77 1.53 -9.30 -9.21
C GLY A 77 2.69 -8.42 -8.74
N ALA A 78 3.34 -7.77 -9.72
CA ALA A 78 4.44 -6.86 -9.46
C ALA A 78 3.99 -5.63 -8.65
N MET A 79 4.89 -5.15 -7.79
CA MET A 79 4.72 -3.91 -7.05
C MET A 79 5.71 -2.85 -7.53
N HIS A 80 5.27 -1.59 -7.55
CA HIS A 80 6.12 -0.46 -7.93
C HIS A 80 5.89 0.72 -6.98
N ILE A 81 7.00 1.35 -6.58
CA ILE A 81 6.95 2.69 -5.98
C ILE A 81 6.74 3.68 -7.12
N LEU A 82 5.57 4.33 -7.17
CA LEU A 82 5.21 5.27 -8.22
C LEU A 82 5.76 6.67 -7.95
N SER A 83 5.73 7.11 -6.69
CA SER A 83 6.32 8.39 -6.28
C SER A 83 6.77 8.38 -4.83
N VAL A 84 7.80 9.18 -4.55
CA VAL A 84 8.23 9.60 -3.22
C VAL A 84 8.42 11.11 -3.29
N GLU A 85 7.53 11.85 -2.67
CA GLU A 85 7.50 13.31 -2.72
C GLU A 85 7.86 13.88 -1.36
N GLN A 86 8.90 14.72 -1.29
CA GLN A 86 9.21 15.44 -0.07
C GLN A 86 8.19 16.58 0.13
N VAL A 87 7.49 16.54 1.26
CA VAL A 87 6.47 17.52 1.70
C VAL A 87 6.86 18.23 2.99
#